data_AF-A0A0J6VRN0-F1
#
_entry.id   AF-A0A0J6VRN0-F1
#
_cell.length_a   1.000
_cell.length_b   1.000
_cell.length_c   1.000
_cell.angle_alpha   90.00
_cell.angle_beta   90.00
_cell.angle_gamma   90.00
#
_symmetry.space_group_name_H-M   'P 1'
#
loop_
_entity.id
_entity.type
_entity.pdbx_description
1 polymer ?
#
loop_
_entity_poly.entity_id
_entity_poly.type
_entity_poly.pdbx_seq_one_letter_code
_entity_poly.pdbx_strand_id
1 'polypeptide(L)'
;MTTVGAQMISAASQEASLLSLNVAASTATALARARRDLQHAIVMGVDAHRRRQYALSARDEAATVLLAADASSQQLRYARVYLAAAQRFSDSRATPVMCDRREGYPAAS
;
A
#
# COMPACT_ATOMS: atom_id res chain seq x y z
N MET A 1 -46.70 -2.35 26.62
CA MET A 1 -45.58 -1.53 27.13
C MET A 1 -44.32 -1.94 26.38
N THR A 2 -43.89 -1.11 25.43
CA THR A 2 -42.69 -1.31 24.60
C THR A 2 -41.53 -0.57 25.24
N THR A 3 -40.57 -1.30 25.83
CA THR A 3 -39.33 -0.68 26.34
C THR A 3 -38.31 -0.63 25.21
N VAL A 4 -38.03 0.59 24.78
CA VAL A 4 -36.97 1.01 23.89
C VAL A 4 -35.62 0.75 24.58
N GLY A 5 -34.84 -0.18 24.05
CA GLY A 5 -33.43 -0.37 24.42
C GLY A 5 -32.54 0.17 23.31
N ALA A 6 -32.36 1.49 23.27
CA ALA A 6 -31.37 2.12 22.41
C ALA A 6 -29.97 1.65 22.85
N GLN A 7 -29.38 0.72 22.09
CA GLN A 7 -28.00 0.31 22.26
C GLN A 7 -27.11 1.50 21.89
N MET A 8 -26.75 2.31 22.89
CA MET A 8 -25.64 3.25 22.77
C MET A 8 -24.35 2.44 22.76
N ILE A 9 -23.89 2.10 21.57
CA ILE A 9 -22.56 1.53 21.36
C ILE A 9 -21.56 2.59 21.82
N SER A 10 -20.95 2.36 22.99
CA SER A 10 -20.00 3.28 23.60
C SER A 10 -18.86 3.58 22.63
N ALA A 11 -18.61 4.88 22.35
CA ALA A 11 -17.53 5.32 21.48
C ALA A 11 -16.17 4.74 21.90
N ALA A 12 -15.95 4.55 23.20
CA ALA A 12 -14.74 3.91 23.72
C ALA A 12 -14.56 2.45 23.24
N SER A 13 -15.64 1.72 22.98
CA SER A 13 -15.58 0.36 22.44
C SER A 13 -15.30 0.34 20.94
N GLN A 14 -15.71 1.38 20.20
CA GLN A 14 -15.32 1.56 18.79
C GLN A 14 -13.85 1.94 18.69
N GLU A 15 -13.40 2.90 19.50
CA GLU A 15 -11.98 3.28 19.61
C GLU A 15 -11.10 2.08 19.95
N ALA A 16 -11.50 1.25 20.93
CA ALA A 16 -10.77 0.03 21.28
C ALA A 16 -10.77 -1.03 20.15
N SER A 17 -11.87 -1.17 19.40
CA SER A 17 -11.90 -2.05 18.21
C SER A 17 -11.03 -1.53 17.07
N LEU A 18 -11.01 -0.21 16.84
CA LEU A 18 -10.14 0.44 15.85
C LEU A 18 -8.67 0.32 16.27
N LEU A 19 -8.36 0.46 17.56
CA LEU A 19 -7.00 0.25 18.10
C LEU A 19 -6.57 -1.21 18.04
N SER A 20 -7.49 -2.17 18.22
CA SER A 20 -7.23 -3.62 18.10
C SER A 20 -7.00 -4.07 16.64
N LEU A 21 -7.73 -3.49 15.69
CA LEU A 21 -7.44 -3.62 14.26
C LEU A 21 -6.11 -2.95 13.87
N ASN A 22 -5.69 -1.95 14.66
CA ASN A 22 -4.47 -1.19 14.48
C ASN A 22 -3.35 -1.62 15.44
N VAL A 23 -3.33 -2.89 15.88
CA VAL A 23 -2.09 -3.46 16.46
C VAL A 23 -1.02 -3.20 15.42
N ALA A 24 -0.16 -2.22 15.70
CA ALA A 24 0.91 -1.82 14.83
C ALA A 24 1.68 -3.10 14.52
N ALA A 25 1.49 -3.59 13.29
CA ALA A 25 2.19 -4.76 12.84
C ALA A 25 3.67 -4.43 13.07
N SER A 26 4.43 -5.35 13.68
CA SER A 26 5.86 -5.09 13.93
C SER A 26 6.49 -4.47 12.68
N THR A 27 7.48 -3.59 12.85
CA THR A 27 8.14 -2.93 11.71
C THR A 27 8.59 -3.93 10.62
N ALA A 28 8.91 -5.17 11.01
CA ALA A 28 9.16 -6.29 10.11
C ALA A 28 7.92 -6.76 9.32
N THR A 29 6.76 -6.90 9.98
CA THR A 29 5.49 -7.26 9.33
C THR A 29 5.04 -6.17 8.36
N ALA A 30 5.10 -4.90 8.76
CA ALA A 30 4.74 -3.77 7.89
C ALA A 30 5.65 -3.71 6.65
N LEU A 31 6.97 -3.92 6.81
CA LEU A 31 7.88 -4.04 5.67
C LEU A 31 7.57 -5.22 4.75
N ALA A 32 7.20 -6.37 5.31
CA ALA A 32 6.84 -7.54 4.52
C ALA A 32 5.57 -7.30 3.69
N ARG A 33 4.57 -6.61 4.28
CA ARG A 33 3.35 -6.21 3.58
C ARG A 33 3.64 -5.17 2.50
N ALA A 34 4.39 -4.12 2.79
CA ALA A 34 4.80 -3.12 1.80
C ALA A 34 5.52 -3.76 0.60
N ARG A 35 6.43 -4.72 0.85
CA ARG A 35 7.11 -5.48 -0.22
C ARG A 35 6.12 -6.29 -1.05
N ARG A 36 5.20 -7.01 -0.40
CA ARG A 36 4.19 -7.82 -1.08
C ARG A 36 3.28 -6.96 -1.94
N ASP A 37 2.83 -5.82 -1.42
CA ASP A 37 1.90 -4.95 -2.14
C ASP A 37 2.57 -4.29 -3.35
N LEU A 38 3.86 -3.93 -3.26
CA LEU A 38 4.63 -3.52 -4.44
C LEU A 38 4.73 -4.62 -5.50
N GLN A 39 4.90 -5.88 -5.09
CA GLN A 39 4.89 -6.99 -6.05
C GLN A 39 3.53 -7.13 -6.73
N HIS A 40 2.42 -6.97 -6.00
CA HIS A 40 1.09 -6.97 -6.59
C HIS A 40 0.90 -5.79 -7.53
N ALA A 41 1.35 -4.59 -7.17
CA ALA A 41 1.29 -3.41 -8.02
C ALA A 41 2.03 -3.60 -9.36
N ILE A 42 3.17 -4.30 -9.35
CA ILE A 42 3.91 -4.69 -10.55
C ILE A 42 3.09 -5.69 -11.39
N VAL A 43 2.55 -6.73 -10.76
CA VAL A 43 1.80 -7.81 -11.45
C VAL A 43 0.50 -7.31 -12.08
N MET A 44 -0.16 -6.31 -11.48
CA MET A 44 -1.40 -5.75 -12.04
C MET A 44 -1.24 -5.12 -13.43
N GLY A 45 0.01 -4.86 -13.87
CA GLY A 45 0.28 -4.56 -15.28
C GLY A 45 -0.47 -3.32 -15.74
N VAL A 46 -1.46 -3.47 -16.63
CA VAL A 46 -2.27 -2.37 -17.19
C VAL A 46 -3.51 -2.00 -16.35
N ASP A 47 -3.89 -2.80 -15.35
CA ASP A 47 -4.99 -2.47 -14.44
C ASP A 47 -4.55 -1.34 -13.49
N ALA A 48 -4.75 -0.11 -13.95
CA ALA A 48 -4.33 1.09 -13.26
C ALA A 48 -5.04 1.25 -11.91
N HIS A 49 -6.28 0.78 -11.80
CA HIS A 49 -7.03 0.88 -10.55
C HIS A 49 -6.44 -0.06 -9.50
N ARG A 50 -6.31 -1.35 -9.79
CA ARG A 50 -5.73 -2.31 -8.84
C ARG A 50 -4.27 -2.00 -8.53
N ARG A 51 -3.48 -1.64 -9.54
CA ARG A 51 -2.09 -1.19 -9.34
C ARG A 51 -2.01 -0.03 -8.35
N ARG A 52 -2.88 0.97 -8.51
CA ARG A 52 -2.94 2.12 -7.58
C ARG A 52 -3.38 1.71 -6.18
N GLN A 53 -4.34 0.79 -6.04
CA GLN A 53 -4.77 0.30 -4.72
C GLN A 53 -3.62 -0.38 -3.97
N TYR A 54 -2.91 -1.29 -4.61
CA TYR A 54 -1.74 -1.94 -4.00
C TYR A 54 -0.61 -0.95 -3.71
N ALA A 55 -0.41 0.05 -4.59
CA ALA A 55 0.58 1.09 -4.36
C ALA A 55 0.25 1.95 -3.14
N LEU A 56 -1.02 2.32 -2.94
CA LEU A 56 -1.47 3.05 -1.74
C LEU A 56 -1.29 2.21 -0.48
N SER A 57 -1.66 0.93 -0.51
CA SER A 57 -1.42 0.00 0.60
C SER A 57 0.07 -0.09 0.97
N ALA A 58 0.94 -0.26 -0.03
CA ALA A 58 2.39 -0.31 0.17
C ALA A 58 2.96 0.99 0.77
N ARG A 59 2.40 2.14 0.35
CA ARG A 59 2.79 3.45 0.85
C ARG A 59 2.48 3.59 2.33
N ASP A 60 1.28 3.20 2.73
CA ASP A 60 0.80 3.36 4.09
C ASP A 60 1.55 2.39 5.03
N GLU A 61 1.80 1.15 4.61
CA GLU A 61 2.64 0.20 5.36
C GLU A 61 4.11 0.67 5.47
N ALA A 62 4.67 1.28 4.42
CA ALA A 62 6.00 1.88 4.49
C ALA A 62 6.05 3.10 5.42
N ALA A 63 4.99 3.92 5.45
CA ALA A 63 4.88 5.06 6.35
C ALA A 63 4.84 4.62 7.82
N THR A 64 4.12 3.54 8.13
CA THR A 64 4.11 2.93 9.48
C THR A 64 5.53 2.63 9.97
N VAL A 65 6.39 2.08 9.10
CA VAL A 65 7.79 1.77 9.45
C VAL A 65 8.64 3.03 9.63
N LEU A 66 8.40 4.08 8.85
CA LEU A 66 9.13 5.34 8.96
C LEU A 66 8.78 6.13 10.22
N LEU A 67 7.57 5.96 10.73
CA LEU A 67 7.07 6.61 11.95
C LEU A 67 7.35 5.80 13.22
N ALA A 68 7.78 4.54 13.09
CA ALA A 68 8.07 3.68 14.23
C ALA A 68 9.37 4.10 14.93
N ALA A 69 9.30 4.30 16.26
CA ALA A 69 10.41 4.75 17.08
C ALA A 69 11.54 3.72 17.23
N ASP A 70 11.21 2.43 17.06
CA ASP A 70 12.10 1.28 17.22
C ASP A 70 12.59 0.69 15.89
N ALA A 71 12.28 1.34 14.76
CA ALA A 71 12.72 0.88 13.45
C ALA A 71 14.24 0.95 13.32
N SER A 72 14.87 -0.17 12.93
CA SER A 72 16.30 -0.19 12.66
C SER A 72 16.66 0.63 11.43
N SER A 73 17.92 1.11 11.34
CA SER A 73 18.42 1.85 10.19
C SER A 73 18.21 1.12 8.85
N GLN A 74 18.31 -0.22 8.86
CA GLN A 74 18.05 -1.04 7.69
C GLN A 74 16.56 -1.05 7.31
N GLN A 75 15.67 -1.15 8.29
CA GLN A 75 14.22 -1.11 8.06
C GLN A 75 13.80 0.25 7.51
N LEU A 76 14.32 1.35 8.07
CA LEU A 76 14.09 2.70 7.56
C LEU A 76 14.58 2.86 6.12
N ARG A 77 15.75 2.28 5.79
CA ARG A 77 16.28 2.29 4.41
C ARG A 77 15.33 1.59 3.45
N TYR A 78 14.84 0.40 3.78
CA TYR A 78 13.87 -0.31 2.94
C TYR A 78 12.54 0.44 2.84
N ALA A 79 12.03 0.98 3.94
CA ALA A 79 10.79 1.73 3.95
C ALA A 79 10.84 2.96 3.04
N ARG A 80 11.96 3.70 3.01
CA ARG A 80 12.17 4.82 2.07
C ARG A 80 12.13 4.36 0.61
N VAL A 81 12.79 3.24 0.30
CA VAL A 81 12.80 2.66 -1.05
C VAL A 81 11.39 2.25 -1.47
N TYR A 82 10.64 1.60 -0.57
CA TYR A 82 9.28 1.16 -0.84
C TYR A 82 8.30 2.32 -0.99
N LEU A 83 8.43 3.36 -0.16
CA LEU A 83 7.62 4.58 -0.26
C LEU A 83 7.81 5.25 -1.64
N ALA A 84 9.06 5.40 -2.08
CA ALA A 84 9.37 6.00 -3.39
C ALA A 84 8.81 5.16 -4.55
N ALA A 85 8.89 3.82 -4.46
CA ALA A 85 8.31 2.94 -5.47
C ALA A 85 6.78 3.03 -5.49
N ALA A 86 6.14 3.02 -4.32
CA ALA A 86 4.70 3.14 -4.16
C ALA A 86 4.16 4.46 -4.72
N GLN A 87 4.88 5.57 -4.52
CA GLN A 87 4.53 6.87 -5.11
C GLN A 87 4.53 6.81 -6.65
N ARG A 88 5.51 6.15 -7.27
CA ARG A 88 5.56 5.97 -8.73
C ARG A 88 4.39 5.17 -9.27
N PHE A 89 3.98 4.09 -8.59
CA PHE A 89 2.83 3.29 -9.02
C PHE A 89 1.48 3.95 -8.74
N SER A 90 1.43 4.86 -7.76
CA SER A 90 0.23 5.61 -7.38
C SER A 90 -0.06 6.78 -8.33
N ASP A 91 0.97 7.30 -8.99
CA ASP A 91 0.86 8.37 -9.97
C ASP A 91 0.19 7.84 -11.25
N SER A 92 -1.01 8.32 -11.55
CA SER A 92 -1.77 7.94 -12.74
C SER A 92 -1.11 8.39 -14.05
N ARG A 93 -0.14 9.30 -13.98
CA ARG A 93 0.66 9.78 -15.11
C ARG A 93 1.93 8.98 -15.35
N ALA A 94 2.32 8.11 -14.41
CA ALA A 94 3.40 7.17 -14.61
C ALA A 94 2.89 6.09 -15.58
N THR A 95 2.94 6.40 -16.87
CA THR A 95 2.83 5.40 -17.92
C THR A 95 3.78 4.27 -17.56
N PRO A 96 3.36 2.99 -17.64
CA PRO A 96 4.33 1.92 -17.62
C PRO A 96 5.37 2.30 -18.67
N VAL A 97 6.65 2.27 -18.30
CA VAL A 97 7.74 2.33 -19.27
C VAL A 97 7.60 1.03 -20.07
N MET A 98 6.67 1.04 -21.02
CA MET A 98 6.68 0.16 -22.15
C MET A 98 7.98 0.55 -22.84
N CYS A 99 9.02 -0.26 -22.64
CA CYS A 99 10.12 -0.26 -23.59
C CYS A 99 9.46 -0.36 -24.96
N ASP A 100 9.52 0.73 -25.71
CA ASP A 100 8.86 0.90 -26.99
C ASP A 100 9.55 -0.07 -27.97
N ARG A 101 9.16 -1.35 -27.93
CA ARG A 101 9.50 -2.31 -28.98
C ARG A 101 8.54 -2.06 -30.14
N ARG A 102 8.58 -0.84 -30.69
CA ARG A 102 8.21 -0.58 -32.08
C ARG A 102 9.34 -1.10 -32.95
N GLU A 103 9.45 -2.42 -33.01
CA GLU A 103 10.23 -3.08 -34.04
C GLU A 103 9.39 -3.00 -35.32
N GLY A 104 9.65 -1.95 -36.10
CA GLY A 104 9.05 -1.79 -37.41
C GLY A 104 9.47 -2.95 -38.30
N TYR A 105 8.49 -3.74 -38.74
CA TYR A 105 8.67 -4.59 -39.90
C TYR A 105 8.53 -3.71 -41.14
N PRO A 106 9.57 -3.57 -41.99
CA PRO A 106 9.40 -2.93 -43.27
C PRO A 106 8.49 -3.81 -44.14
N ALA A 107 7.45 -3.21 -44.71
CA ALA A 107 6.67 -3.83 -45.76
C ALA A 107 7.59 -4.04 -46.97
N ALA A 108 7.93 -5.30 -47.25
CA ALA A 108 8.50 -5.66 -48.53
C ALA A 108 7.35 -5.80 -49.55
N SER A 109 7.45 -4.98 -50.60
CA SER A 109 6.62 -5.04 -51.82
C SER A 109 6.87 -6.33 -52.60
#